data_AF-G0PJG7-F1
#
_entry.id   AF-G0PJG7-F1
#
_cell.length_a   1.000
_cell.length_b   1.000
_cell.length_c   1.000
_cell.angle_alpha   90.00
_cell.angle_beta   90.00
_cell.angle_gamma   90.00
#
_symmetry.space_group_name_H-M   'P 1'
#
loop_
_entity.id
_entity.type
_entity.pdbx_description
1 polymer ?
#
loop_
_entity_poly.entity_id
_entity_poly.type
_entity_poly.pdbx_seq_one_letter_code
_entity_poly.pdbx_strand_id
1 'polypeptide(L)'
;MDNNANPGRAPRKWVKATDEEKARGNEIKEEKRRVEEQKKMQRDQFLSRWPEIKVNYEPNVWWEAYERLHAEALTESKTKLQQLEELSQEEAERKVSDILLKATFVELNLAKNGQQSAETLFNNLELATENKEEMPFKTVEDLTEFLKSMVPTFKMDIRTRKWKNTGVQTRKFCQVLRERLSLGDQINDGNFDETYEEFRKTIKAPNPMAQVFAEKEVFCDISSYRYLAAIVPAFKYDKRTGRLSLNGEVRLLALHLPILAATLHSNNPKWSDQSRVVTSSAIQYGYGYPNVGRCLSVDPRTDGVRMSVYRPNMENVKADAHGHLLNVTHIPFPNTNAQQLEAIRAEPTRLDYAHNFVTGTGPVMVGPDGKKRQVDFGTLTHYLKDCKEKTAYRKE
;
A
#
# COMPACT_ATOMS: atom_id res chain seq x y z
N MET A 1 -61.92 -9.09 23.27
CA MET A 1 -61.35 -9.78 24.43
C MET A 1 -60.61 -10.99 23.91
N ASP A 2 -59.31 -10.97 24.19
CA ASP A 2 -58.23 -11.76 23.64
C ASP A 2 -58.34 -13.27 23.89
N ASN A 3 -57.92 -14.05 22.91
CA ASN A 3 -57.44 -15.42 23.12
C ASN A 3 -56.32 -15.69 22.11
N ASN A 4 -55.08 -15.36 22.50
CA ASN A 4 -53.88 -15.81 21.81
C ASN A 4 -52.87 -16.28 22.86
N ALA A 5 -53.10 -17.48 23.39
CA ALA A 5 -52.20 -18.15 24.33
C ALA A 5 -51.03 -18.75 23.55
N ASN A 6 -49.91 -18.02 23.54
CA ASN A 6 -48.62 -18.49 23.04
C ASN A 6 -48.12 -19.60 24.00
N PRO A 7 -47.87 -20.85 23.55
CA PRO A 7 -47.43 -21.91 24.45
C PRO A 7 -46.04 -21.59 24.98
N GLY A 8 -45.95 -21.49 26.30
CA GLY A 8 -44.77 -21.04 27.02
C GLY A 8 -43.52 -21.85 26.66
N ARG A 9 -42.48 -21.13 26.22
CA ARG A 9 -41.11 -21.63 26.32
C ARG A 9 -40.82 -21.92 27.79
N ALA A 10 -40.77 -23.20 28.16
CA ALA A 10 -40.29 -23.63 29.46
C ALA A 10 -38.91 -23.00 29.73
N PRO A 11 -38.64 -22.48 30.94
CA PRO A 11 -37.33 -21.93 31.28
C PRO A 11 -36.29 -23.04 31.12
N ARG A 12 -35.28 -22.81 30.27
CA ARG A 12 -34.11 -23.69 30.19
C ARG A 12 -33.49 -23.77 31.59
N LYS A 13 -33.65 -24.92 32.27
CA LYS A 13 -32.92 -25.22 33.50
C LYS A 13 -31.43 -25.23 33.14
N TRP A 14 -30.70 -24.23 33.61
CA TRP A 14 -29.25 -24.21 33.57
C TRP A 14 -28.76 -25.34 34.47
N VAL A 15 -28.37 -26.47 33.88
CA VAL A 15 -27.68 -27.55 34.59
C VAL A 15 -26.35 -26.98 35.05
N LYS A 16 -26.10 -26.97 36.37
CA LYS A 16 -24.82 -26.50 36.92
C LYS A 16 -23.73 -27.47 36.45
N ALA A 17 -22.69 -26.92 35.81
CA ALA A 17 -21.52 -27.70 35.41
C ALA A 17 -20.96 -28.47 36.61
N THR A 18 -20.63 -29.73 36.38
CA THR A 18 -19.96 -30.60 37.36
C THR A 18 -18.58 -30.04 37.68
N ASP A 19 -18.02 -30.41 38.83
CA ASP A 19 -16.71 -29.90 39.25
C ASP A 19 -15.58 -30.39 38.32
N GLU A 20 -15.75 -31.56 37.68
CA GLU A 20 -14.87 -32.04 36.60
C GLU A 20 -14.95 -31.18 35.32
N GLU A 21 -16.15 -30.75 34.92
CA GLU A 21 -16.33 -29.87 33.75
C GLU A 21 -15.75 -28.47 34.01
N LYS A 22 -15.85 -27.97 35.24
CA LYS A 22 -15.20 -26.71 35.64
C LYS A 22 -13.67 -26.82 35.62
N ALA A 23 -13.12 -27.93 36.12
CA ALA A 23 -11.69 -28.20 36.11
C ALA A 23 -11.13 -28.25 34.68
N ARG A 24 -11.76 -29.03 33.79
CA ARG A 24 -11.39 -29.07 32.35
C ARG A 24 -11.54 -27.71 31.68
N GLY A 25 -12.60 -26.97 31.99
CA GLY A 25 -12.81 -25.61 31.47
C GLY A 25 -11.71 -24.64 31.92
N ASN A 26 -11.24 -24.75 33.15
CA ASN A 26 -10.13 -23.95 33.68
C ASN A 26 -8.79 -24.34 33.03
N GLU A 27 -8.51 -25.63 32.87
CA GLU A 27 -7.32 -26.11 32.16
C GLU A 27 -7.26 -25.61 30.71
N ILE A 28 -8.37 -25.70 29.97
CA ILE A 28 -8.47 -25.18 28.60
C ILE A 28 -8.25 -23.66 28.57
N LYS A 29 -8.79 -22.93 29.55
CA LYS A 29 -8.63 -21.48 29.64
C LYS A 29 -7.20 -21.08 29.97
N GLU A 30 -6.54 -21.82 30.86
CA GLU A 30 -5.15 -21.60 31.24
C GLU A 30 -4.18 -21.93 30.10
N GLU A 31 -4.42 -23.02 29.37
CA GLU A 31 -3.64 -23.35 28.18
C GLU A 31 -3.82 -22.31 27.09
N LYS A 32 -5.05 -21.83 26.84
CA LYS A 32 -5.29 -20.69 25.94
C LYS A 32 -4.52 -19.45 26.37
N ARG A 33 -4.50 -19.12 27.67
CA ARG A 33 -3.74 -17.97 28.19
C ARG A 33 -2.24 -18.13 27.95
N ARG A 34 -1.68 -19.32 28.21
CA ARG A 34 -0.25 -19.61 27.95
C ARG A 34 0.10 -19.47 26.48
N VAL A 35 -0.74 -20.00 25.58
CA VAL A 35 -0.55 -19.87 24.12
C VAL A 35 -0.64 -18.41 23.68
N GLU A 36 -1.57 -17.62 24.24
CA GLU A 36 -1.69 -16.19 23.95
C GLU A 36 -0.48 -15.38 24.46
N GLU A 37 -0.01 -15.68 25.67
CA GLU A 37 1.21 -15.07 26.24
C GLU A 37 2.45 -15.40 25.41
N GLN A 38 2.61 -16.66 24.98
CA GLN A 38 3.70 -17.07 24.09
C GLN A 38 3.64 -16.33 22.75
N LYS A 39 2.46 -16.25 22.13
CA LYS A 39 2.27 -15.48 20.88
C LYS A 39 2.58 -13.99 21.07
N LYS A 40 2.20 -13.42 22.22
CA LYS A 40 2.49 -12.02 22.55
C LYS A 40 4.00 -11.80 22.71
N MET A 41 4.70 -12.66 23.47
CA MET A 41 6.16 -12.57 23.64
C MET A 41 6.91 -12.70 22.31
N GLN A 42 6.53 -13.66 21.47
CA GLN A 42 7.12 -13.82 20.13
C GLN A 42 6.89 -12.58 19.26
N ARG A 43 5.69 -11.99 19.33
CA ARG A 43 5.36 -10.75 18.61
C ARG A 43 6.18 -9.58 19.11
N ASP A 44 6.30 -9.40 20.42
CA ASP A 44 7.04 -8.29 21.02
C ASP A 44 8.54 -8.40 20.69
N GLN A 45 9.10 -9.61 20.74
CA GLN A 45 10.48 -9.89 20.30
C GLN A 45 10.68 -9.65 18.80
N PHE A 46 9.67 -9.94 17.97
CA PHE A 46 9.74 -9.62 16.54
C PHE A 46 9.70 -8.12 16.30
N LEU A 47 8.84 -7.38 17.01
CA LEU A 47 8.69 -5.93 16.88
C LEU A 47 9.92 -5.16 17.42
N SER A 48 10.58 -5.67 18.48
CA SER A 48 11.76 -5.03 19.07
C SER A 48 13.00 -5.11 18.18
N ARG A 49 12.99 -5.96 17.15
CA ARG A 49 14.08 -6.06 16.16
C ARG A 49 14.09 -4.88 15.20
N TRP A 50 13.03 -4.10 15.07
CA TRP A 50 12.97 -3.01 14.10
C TRP A 50 13.41 -1.70 14.73
N PRO A 51 14.21 -0.88 14.03
CA PRO A 51 14.47 0.49 14.48
C PRO A 51 13.17 1.28 14.52
N GLU A 52 13.15 2.29 15.39
CA GLU A 52 12.03 3.22 15.50
C GLU A 52 11.83 3.98 14.18
N ILE A 53 10.57 4.21 13.81
CA ILE A 53 10.23 5.00 12.61
C ILE A 53 10.10 6.46 13.07
N LYS A 54 11.17 7.21 12.90
CA LYS A 54 11.22 8.66 13.15
C LYS A 54 12.01 9.34 12.04
N VAL A 55 11.80 10.65 11.89
CA VAL A 55 12.41 11.41 10.79
C VAL A 55 13.85 11.80 11.07
N ASN A 56 14.31 11.75 12.33
CA ASN A 56 15.67 12.11 12.73
C ASN A 56 16.72 11.34 11.93
N TYR A 57 17.78 12.02 11.52
CA TYR A 57 18.91 11.38 10.84
C TYR A 57 19.71 10.54 11.84
N GLU A 58 19.71 9.22 11.67
CA GLU A 58 20.40 8.26 12.56
C GLU A 58 21.16 7.18 11.77
N PRO A 59 22.20 7.58 11.03
CA PRO A 59 22.84 6.72 10.04
C PRO A 59 23.45 5.44 10.64
N ASN A 60 24.06 5.53 11.83
CA ASN A 60 24.66 4.38 12.50
C ASN A 60 23.60 3.32 12.88
N VAL A 61 22.47 3.77 13.43
CA VAL A 61 21.35 2.88 13.82
C VAL A 61 20.78 2.18 12.60
N TRP A 62 20.64 2.90 11.49
CA TRP A 62 20.11 2.33 10.25
C TRP A 62 21.06 1.35 9.60
N TRP A 63 22.36 1.65 9.57
CA TRP A 63 23.36 0.74 8.99
C TRP A 63 23.43 -0.58 9.75
N GLU A 64 23.54 -0.54 11.09
CA GLU A 64 23.50 -1.75 11.93
C GLU A 64 22.21 -2.55 11.71
N ALA A 65 21.09 -1.86 11.52
CA ALA A 65 19.81 -2.52 11.24
C ALA A 65 19.78 -3.16 9.84
N TYR A 66 20.40 -2.56 8.82
CA TYR A 66 20.56 -3.18 7.49
C TYR A 66 21.40 -4.46 7.58
N GLU A 67 22.55 -4.41 8.25
CA GLU A 67 23.44 -5.57 8.42
C GLU A 67 22.74 -6.71 9.15
N ARG A 68 21.92 -6.40 10.15
CA ARG A 68 21.21 -7.41 10.95
C ARG A 68 19.94 -7.94 10.29
N LEU A 69 19.13 -7.09 9.65
CA LEU A 69 17.80 -7.46 9.15
C LEU A 69 17.80 -7.86 7.68
N HIS A 70 18.76 -7.37 6.90
CA HIS A 70 18.79 -7.51 5.44
C HIS A 70 20.15 -8.02 4.93
N ALA A 71 20.89 -8.77 5.76
CA ALA A 71 22.24 -9.27 5.49
C ALA A 71 22.39 -9.90 4.09
N GLU A 72 21.47 -10.80 3.72
CA GLU A 72 21.52 -11.52 2.44
C GLU A 72 21.38 -10.57 1.24
N ALA A 73 20.33 -9.74 1.25
CA ALA A 73 20.08 -8.77 0.18
C ALA A 73 21.19 -7.70 0.10
N LEU A 74 21.76 -7.32 1.24
CA LEU A 74 22.87 -6.37 1.31
C LEU A 74 24.13 -6.96 0.67
N THR A 75 24.50 -8.20 1.03
CA THR A 75 25.65 -8.90 0.44
C THR A 75 25.48 -9.08 -1.06
N GLU A 76 24.32 -9.56 -1.52
CA GLU A 76 24.04 -9.71 -2.95
C GLU A 76 24.15 -8.37 -3.69
N SER A 77 23.65 -7.29 -3.09
CA SER A 77 23.70 -5.95 -3.68
C SER A 77 25.13 -5.40 -3.75
N LYS A 78 25.96 -5.63 -2.73
CA LYS A 78 27.39 -5.25 -2.75
C LYS A 78 28.12 -5.97 -3.89
N THR A 79 27.93 -7.29 -4.04
CA THR A 79 28.54 -8.07 -5.12
C THR A 79 28.06 -7.61 -6.50
N LYS A 80 26.75 -7.39 -6.67
CA LYS A 80 26.20 -6.88 -7.93
C LYS A 80 26.75 -5.50 -8.27
N LEU A 81 26.82 -4.58 -7.31
CA LEU A 81 27.37 -3.24 -7.55
C LEU A 81 28.85 -3.31 -7.97
N GLN A 82 29.64 -4.14 -7.28
CA GLN A 82 31.04 -4.38 -7.60
C GLN A 82 31.23 -4.78 -9.07
N GLN A 83 30.43 -5.73 -9.55
CA GLN A 83 30.47 -6.21 -10.94
C GLN A 83 29.95 -5.16 -11.94
N LEU A 84 28.91 -4.42 -11.56
CA LEU A 84 28.25 -3.45 -12.43
C LEU A 84 29.12 -2.23 -12.71
N GLU A 85 29.89 -1.78 -11.73
CA GLU A 85 30.69 -0.56 -11.81
C GLU A 85 32.20 -0.81 -11.71
N GLU A 86 32.63 -2.08 -11.73
CA GLU A 86 34.04 -2.49 -11.68
C GLU A 86 34.80 -1.90 -10.47
N LEU A 87 34.12 -1.87 -9.32
CA LEU A 87 34.65 -1.29 -8.09
C LEU A 87 35.45 -2.32 -7.26
N SER A 88 36.26 -1.83 -6.33
CA SER A 88 36.74 -2.66 -5.23
C SER A 88 35.58 -3.01 -4.27
N GLN A 89 35.78 -4.04 -3.44
CA GLN A 89 34.80 -4.44 -2.44
C GLN A 89 34.50 -3.29 -1.45
N GLU A 90 35.53 -2.57 -1.01
CA GLU A 90 35.38 -1.44 -0.08
C GLU A 90 34.63 -0.26 -0.71
N GLU A 91 34.90 0.07 -1.98
CA GLU A 91 34.20 1.14 -2.69
C GLU A 91 32.73 0.79 -2.91
N ALA A 92 32.43 -0.46 -3.29
CA ALA A 92 31.07 -0.94 -3.44
C ALA A 92 30.31 -0.87 -2.10
N GLU A 93 30.95 -1.27 -1.00
CA GLU A 93 30.37 -1.17 0.34
C GLU A 93 30.09 0.27 0.75
N ARG A 94 31.07 1.17 0.59
CA ARG A 94 30.89 2.60 0.89
C ARG A 94 29.75 3.21 0.07
N LYS A 95 29.68 2.90 -1.23
CA LYS A 95 28.64 3.42 -2.13
C LYS A 95 27.25 2.86 -1.82
N VAL A 96 27.14 1.55 -1.53
CA VAL A 96 25.86 0.96 -1.10
C VAL A 96 25.41 1.59 0.23
N SER A 97 26.32 1.79 1.18
CA SER A 97 26.02 2.43 2.46
C SER A 97 25.50 3.85 2.27
N ASP A 98 26.22 4.70 1.54
CA ASP A 98 25.79 6.09 1.25
C ASP A 98 24.39 6.14 0.62
N ILE A 99 24.15 5.32 -0.40
CA ILE A 99 22.85 5.24 -1.08
C ILE A 99 21.75 4.81 -0.10
N LEU A 100 21.99 3.79 0.72
CA LEU A 100 20.99 3.27 1.66
C LEU A 100 20.66 4.25 2.77
N LEU A 101 21.65 4.96 3.31
CA LEU A 101 21.44 5.97 4.35
C LEU A 101 20.62 7.14 3.79
N LYS A 102 21.00 7.67 2.62
CA LYS A 102 20.25 8.71 1.91
C LYS A 102 18.82 8.28 1.57
N ALA A 103 18.66 7.07 1.02
CA ALA A 103 17.35 6.54 0.66
C ALA A 103 16.46 6.36 1.90
N THR A 104 17.02 5.83 3.01
CA THR A 104 16.27 5.65 4.25
C THR A 104 15.80 6.98 4.82
N PHE A 105 16.67 8.00 4.80
CA PHE A 105 16.33 9.33 5.31
C PHE A 105 15.19 10.00 4.53
N VAL A 106 15.26 9.90 3.19
CA VAL A 106 14.21 10.37 2.29
C VAL A 106 12.91 9.58 2.50
N GLU A 107 12.99 8.25 2.55
CA GLU A 107 11.83 7.36 2.68
C GLU A 107 11.06 7.64 3.98
N LEU A 108 11.77 7.83 5.09
CA LEU A 108 11.20 8.18 6.39
C LEU A 108 10.49 9.54 6.38
N ASN A 109 11.12 10.55 5.76
CA ASN A 109 10.52 11.88 5.67
C ASN A 109 9.27 11.89 4.81
N LEU A 110 9.29 11.25 3.64
CA LEU A 110 8.11 11.09 2.79
C LEU A 110 7.02 10.28 3.50
N ALA A 111 7.38 9.18 4.16
CA ALA A 111 6.41 8.35 4.88
C ALA A 111 5.73 9.09 6.02
N LYS A 112 6.44 9.99 6.71
CA LYS A 112 5.90 10.77 7.84
C LYS A 112 5.13 12.01 7.39
N ASN A 113 5.65 12.74 6.39
CA ASN A 113 5.16 14.07 6.02
C ASN A 113 4.33 14.08 4.73
N GLY A 114 4.14 12.92 4.11
CA GLY A 114 3.39 12.78 2.87
C GLY A 114 4.20 13.09 1.62
N GLN A 115 3.51 13.23 0.49
CA GLN A 115 4.16 13.61 -0.77
C GLN A 115 4.63 15.08 -0.71
N GLN A 116 5.86 15.34 -1.16
CA GLN A 116 6.53 16.65 -0.99
C GLN A 116 7.16 17.14 -2.31
N SER A 117 7.25 18.47 -2.50
CA SER A 117 8.15 19.00 -3.53
C SER A 117 9.61 18.78 -3.13
N ALA A 118 10.56 18.93 -4.06
CA ALA A 118 11.98 18.76 -3.74
C ALA A 118 12.45 19.78 -2.66
N GLU A 119 12.00 21.03 -2.76
CA GLU A 119 12.31 22.11 -1.82
C GLU A 119 11.73 21.80 -0.43
N THR A 120 10.47 21.37 -0.38
CA THR A 120 9.81 21.03 0.89
C THR A 120 10.48 19.83 1.55
N LEU A 121 10.90 18.85 0.75
CA LEU A 121 11.63 17.69 1.26
C LEU A 121 13.01 18.07 1.78
N PHE A 122 13.76 18.87 1.03
CA PHE A 122 15.07 19.36 1.45
C PHE A 122 15.02 20.09 2.80
N ASN A 123 14.08 21.04 2.95
CA ASN A 123 13.92 21.78 4.21
C ASN A 123 13.56 20.86 5.39
N ASN A 124 12.69 19.86 5.16
CA ASN A 124 12.32 18.91 6.22
C ASN A 124 13.49 17.99 6.61
N LEU A 125 14.32 17.59 5.64
CA LEU A 125 15.53 16.83 5.90
C LEU A 125 16.55 17.67 6.70
N GLU A 126 16.74 18.95 6.34
CA GLU A 126 17.60 19.87 7.10
C GLU A 126 17.13 20.05 8.54
N LEU A 127 15.82 20.19 8.76
CA LEU A 127 15.27 20.26 10.13
C LEU A 127 15.49 18.95 10.91
N ALA A 128 15.43 17.81 10.23
CA ALA A 128 15.55 16.49 10.84
C ALA A 128 16.99 16.09 11.22
N THR A 129 18.02 16.79 10.72
CA THR A 129 19.41 16.63 11.21
C THR A 129 19.70 17.43 12.48
N GLU A 130 18.79 18.31 12.90
CA GLU A 130 18.87 19.13 14.12
C GLU A 130 20.20 19.90 14.29
N ASN A 131 20.93 20.19 13.19
CA ASN A 131 22.29 20.75 13.19
C ASN A 131 23.34 19.91 13.96
N LYS A 132 23.06 18.65 14.28
CA LYS A 132 23.96 17.76 15.02
C LYS A 132 24.83 16.90 14.10
N GLU A 133 24.29 16.57 12.94
CA GLU A 133 24.96 15.74 11.93
C GLU A 133 25.02 16.48 10.60
N GLU A 134 26.02 16.13 9.78
CA GLU A 134 26.17 16.73 8.46
C GLU A 134 25.05 16.26 7.53
N MET A 135 24.31 17.23 6.98
CA MET A 135 23.25 16.97 6.02
C MET A 135 23.82 16.25 4.77
N PRO A 136 23.25 15.08 4.40
CA PRO A 136 23.77 14.27 3.29
C PRO A 136 23.50 14.85 1.90
N PHE A 137 22.65 15.88 1.79
CA PHE A 137 22.38 16.62 0.56
C PHE A 137 22.80 18.07 0.70
N LYS A 138 23.59 18.60 -0.23
CA LYS A 138 24.11 19.97 -0.13
C LYS A 138 23.16 21.02 -0.68
N THR A 139 22.35 20.64 -1.66
CA THR A 139 21.37 21.52 -2.29
C THR A 139 20.09 20.78 -2.67
N VAL A 140 19.06 21.52 -3.07
CA VAL A 140 17.82 20.95 -3.62
C VAL A 140 18.09 20.19 -4.91
N GLU A 141 19.04 20.65 -5.73
CA GLU A 141 19.46 20.00 -6.97
C GLU A 141 20.10 18.64 -6.70
N ASP A 142 21.03 18.56 -5.74
CA ASP A 142 21.66 17.31 -5.30
C ASP A 142 20.61 16.28 -4.83
N LEU A 143 19.68 16.70 -3.98
CA LEU A 143 18.54 15.86 -3.58
C LEU A 143 17.70 15.43 -4.79
N THR A 144 17.43 16.34 -5.73
CA THR A 144 16.61 16.04 -6.91
C THR A 144 17.28 15.05 -7.84
N GLU A 145 18.59 15.17 -8.05
CA GLU A 145 19.39 14.21 -8.82
C GLU A 145 19.41 12.84 -8.17
N PHE A 146 19.57 12.80 -6.84
CA PHE A 146 19.46 11.55 -6.07
C PHE A 146 18.07 10.91 -6.22
N LEU A 147 16.98 11.67 -6.07
CA LEU A 147 15.62 11.15 -6.24
C LEU A 147 15.39 10.57 -7.64
N LYS A 148 15.93 11.21 -8.69
CA LYS A 148 15.86 10.74 -10.08
C LYS A 148 16.71 9.49 -10.32
N SER A 149 17.89 9.39 -9.71
CA SER A 149 18.74 8.20 -9.86
C SER A 149 18.17 6.98 -9.12
N MET A 150 17.32 7.23 -8.13
CA MET A 150 16.69 6.22 -7.29
C MET A 150 15.32 5.74 -7.75
N VAL A 151 14.83 6.14 -8.93
CA VAL A 151 13.62 5.55 -9.51
C VAL A 151 13.84 4.04 -9.75
N PRO A 152 12.92 3.13 -9.37
CA PRO A 152 11.54 3.38 -8.93
C PRO A 152 11.33 3.55 -7.43
N THR A 153 12.35 3.55 -6.57
CA THR A 153 12.19 3.66 -5.11
C THR A 153 11.44 4.93 -4.71
N PHE A 154 11.81 6.05 -5.33
CA PHE A 154 11.04 7.28 -5.28
C PHE A 154 10.45 7.53 -6.66
N LYS A 155 9.23 8.07 -6.71
CA LYS A 155 8.64 8.53 -7.97
C LYS A 155 8.02 9.90 -7.80
N MET A 156 8.09 10.69 -8.86
CA MET A 156 7.36 11.93 -8.95
C MET A 156 5.95 11.65 -9.47
N ASP A 157 4.94 12.12 -8.74
CA ASP A 157 3.57 12.13 -9.24
C ASP A 157 3.45 13.18 -10.35
N ILE A 158 3.10 12.74 -11.56
CA ILE A 158 3.03 13.60 -12.75
C ILE A 158 2.03 14.75 -12.56
N ARG A 159 0.96 14.55 -11.77
CA ARG A 159 -0.11 15.54 -11.59
C ARG A 159 0.26 16.60 -10.57
N THR A 160 0.85 16.19 -9.44
CA THR A 160 1.16 17.10 -8.34
C THR A 160 2.59 17.63 -8.38
N ARG A 161 3.47 17.02 -9.19
CA ARG A 161 4.91 17.28 -9.24
C ARG A 161 5.61 17.08 -7.88
N LYS A 162 5.03 16.23 -7.03
CA LYS A 162 5.57 15.88 -5.72
C LYS A 162 6.16 14.48 -5.74
N TRP A 163 7.24 14.30 -4.99
CA TRP A 163 7.88 13.01 -4.76
C TRP A 163 7.12 12.21 -3.71
N LYS A 164 7.09 10.90 -3.92
CA LYS A 164 6.54 9.91 -3.00
C LYS A 164 7.29 8.60 -3.09
N ASN A 165 7.17 7.80 -2.04
CA ASN A 165 7.70 6.44 -1.99
C ASN A 165 6.93 5.52 -2.94
N THR A 166 7.52 4.36 -3.24
CA THR A 166 6.84 3.25 -3.91
C THR A 166 6.84 1.99 -3.06
N GLY A 167 5.88 1.12 -3.35
CA GLY A 167 5.74 -0.18 -2.71
C GLY A 167 6.90 -1.12 -2.99
N VAL A 168 7.14 -2.02 -2.06
CA VAL A 168 8.19 -3.06 -2.17
C VAL A 168 7.93 -3.92 -3.39
N GLN A 169 6.69 -4.37 -3.58
CA GLN A 169 6.35 -5.24 -4.70
C GLN A 169 6.42 -4.50 -6.03
N THR A 170 6.12 -3.19 -6.05
CA THR A 170 6.32 -2.34 -7.23
C THR A 170 7.78 -2.32 -7.64
N ARG A 171 8.70 -2.08 -6.68
CA ARG A 171 10.14 -2.05 -6.95
C ARG A 171 10.64 -3.41 -7.45
N LYS A 172 10.24 -4.51 -6.79
CA LYS A 172 10.58 -5.88 -7.22
C LYS A 172 10.05 -6.20 -8.61
N PHE A 173 8.81 -5.82 -8.91
CA PHE A 173 8.23 -6.04 -10.23
C PHE A 173 9.02 -5.31 -11.33
N CYS A 174 9.43 -4.06 -11.07
CA CYS A 174 10.32 -3.34 -11.99
C CYS A 174 11.67 -4.06 -12.20
N GLN A 175 12.27 -4.63 -11.14
CA GLN A 175 13.51 -5.42 -11.27
C GLN A 175 13.29 -6.68 -12.14
N VAL A 176 12.19 -7.41 -11.92
CA VAL A 176 11.81 -8.59 -12.72
C VAL A 176 11.58 -8.23 -14.19
N LEU A 177 10.83 -7.17 -14.47
CA LEU A 177 10.61 -6.70 -15.84
C LEU A 177 11.94 -6.34 -16.52
N ARG A 178 12.84 -5.67 -15.80
CA ARG A 178 14.17 -5.32 -16.33
C ARG A 178 14.99 -6.57 -16.67
N GLU A 179 15.00 -7.56 -15.79
CA GLU A 179 15.72 -8.82 -16.01
C GLU A 179 15.18 -9.56 -17.22
N ARG A 180 13.86 -9.77 -17.28
CA ARG A 180 13.18 -10.43 -18.40
C ARG A 180 13.48 -9.75 -19.74
N LEU A 181 13.34 -8.43 -19.80
CA LEU A 181 13.63 -7.67 -21.02
C LEU A 181 15.13 -7.75 -21.39
N SER A 182 16.03 -7.84 -20.42
CA SER A 182 17.47 -8.02 -20.67
C SER A 182 17.78 -9.41 -21.24
N LEU A 183 16.98 -10.41 -20.92
CA LEU A 183 17.06 -11.78 -21.46
C LEU A 183 16.37 -11.92 -22.82
N GLY A 184 15.74 -10.86 -23.34
CA GLY A 184 15.10 -10.83 -24.65
C GLY A 184 13.61 -11.16 -24.64
N ASP A 185 12.97 -11.27 -23.47
CA ASP A 185 11.52 -11.50 -23.38
C ASP A 185 10.73 -10.40 -24.07
N GLN A 186 9.63 -10.78 -24.70
CA GLN A 186 8.71 -9.85 -25.34
C GLN A 186 7.55 -9.54 -24.38
N ILE A 187 7.61 -8.40 -23.70
CA ILE A 187 6.56 -7.95 -22.78
C ILE A 187 5.68 -6.91 -23.47
N ASN A 188 4.38 -7.12 -23.48
CA ASN A 188 3.39 -6.22 -24.08
C ASN A 188 2.06 -6.29 -23.34
N ASP A 189 1.12 -5.39 -23.65
CA ASP A 189 -0.19 -5.34 -22.99
C ASP A 189 -0.98 -6.66 -23.07
N GLY A 190 -0.74 -7.49 -24.10
CA GLY A 190 -1.43 -8.77 -24.29
C GLY A 190 -0.95 -9.89 -23.36
N ASN A 191 0.24 -9.78 -22.76
CA ASN A 191 0.76 -10.76 -21.80
C ASN A 191 1.03 -10.16 -20.40
N PHE A 192 0.42 -9.02 -20.10
CA PHE A 192 0.52 -8.38 -18.79
C PHE A 192 0.09 -9.32 -17.68
N ASP A 193 -1.08 -9.95 -17.81
CA ASP A 193 -1.65 -10.81 -16.76
C ASP A 193 -0.76 -12.03 -16.49
N GLU A 194 -0.23 -12.68 -17.53
CA GLU A 194 0.70 -13.80 -17.40
C GLU A 194 2.00 -13.37 -16.70
N THR A 195 2.59 -12.26 -17.15
CA THR A 195 3.82 -11.69 -16.58
C THR A 195 3.62 -11.36 -15.09
N TYR A 196 2.46 -10.79 -14.75
CA TYR A 196 2.13 -10.44 -13.39
C TYR A 196 1.85 -11.66 -12.52
N GLU A 197 1.14 -12.67 -13.03
CA GLU A 197 0.83 -13.90 -12.31
C GLU A 197 2.09 -14.71 -11.97
N GLU A 198 3.08 -14.74 -12.86
CA GLU A 198 4.39 -15.32 -12.57
C GLU A 198 5.09 -14.56 -11.44
N PHE A 199 5.12 -13.22 -11.50
CA PHE A 199 5.67 -12.40 -10.43
C PHE A 199 4.93 -12.63 -9.11
N ARG A 200 3.60 -12.68 -9.14
CA ARG A 200 2.72 -12.85 -7.97
C ARG A 200 3.08 -14.10 -7.17
N LYS A 201 3.41 -15.21 -7.85
CA LYS A 201 3.85 -16.46 -7.22
C LYS A 201 5.16 -16.32 -6.42
N THR A 202 5.98 -15.31 -6.70
CA THR A 202 7.24 -15.05 -5.97
C THR A 202 7.04 -14.21 -4.69
N ILE A 203 5.86 -13.61 -4.51
CA ILE A 203 5.57 -12.70 -3.41
C ILE A 203 5.44 -13.47 -2.10
N LYS A 204 6.33 -13.16 -1.17
CA LYS A 204 6.30 -13.64 0.22
C LYS A 204 6.06 -12.46 1.16
N ALA A 205 4.90 -12.44 1.81
CA ALA A 205 4.59 -11.43 2.83
C ALA A 205 5.12 -11.85 4.22
N PRO A 206 5.40 -10.90 5.12
CA PRO A 206 5.87 -11.20 6.48
C PRO A 206 4.82 -11.93 7.33
N ASN A 207 3.54 -11.88 6.94
CA ASN A 207 2.46 -12.60 7.59
C ASN A 207 1.31 -12.87 6.60
N PRO A 208 0.44 -13.88 6.87
CA PRO A 208 -0.65 -14.25 5.97
C PRO A 208 -1.67 -13.12 5.71
N MET A 209 -1.86 -12.21 6.67
CA MET A 209 -2.80 -11.10 6.52
C MET A 209 -2.33 -10.04 5.54
N ALA A 210 -1.01 -9.82 5.46
CA ALA A 210 -0.37 -8.89 4.54
C ALA A 210 -0.25 -9.46 3.11
N GLN A 211 -0.40 -10.78 2.92
CA GLN A 211 -0.24 -11.44 1.62
C GLN A 211 -1.16 -10.84 0.55
N VAL A 212 -2.45 -10.66 0.85
CA VAL A 212 -3.43 -10.12 -0.11
C VAL A 212 -3.04 -8.73 -0.58
N PHE A 213 -2.56 -7.87 0.32
CA PHE A 213 -2.10 -6.53 -0.07
C PHE A 213 -0.81 -6.60 -0.87
N ALA A 214 0.17 -7.42 -0.46
CA ALA A 214 1.41 -7.57 -1.19
C ALA A 214 1.16 -8.02 -2.64
N GLU A 215 0.28 -9.00 -2.85
CA GLU A 215 -0.17 -9.47 -4.17
C GLU A 215 -0.93 -8.44 -5.00
N LYS A 216 -1.22 -7.27 -4.45
CA LYS A 216 -1.95 -6.18 -5.13
C LYS A 216 -1.17 -4.87 -5.16
N GLU A 217 -0.09 -4.78 -4.39
CA GLU A 217 0.62 -3.52 -4.12
C GLU A 217 1.16 -2.85 -5.40
N VAL A 218 1.57 -3.64 -6.40
CA VAL A 218 2.03 -3.10 -7.69
C VAL A 218 1.00 -2.18 -8.33
N PHE A 219 -0.29 -2.52 -8.23
CA PHE A 219 -1.38 -1.76 -8.82
C PHE A 219 -1.70 -0.46 -8.07
N CYS A 220 -1.22 -0.32 -6.83
CA CYS A 220 -1.28 0.94 -6.09
C CYS A 220 -0.33 1.98 -6.70
N ASP A 221 0.73 1.54 -7.38
CA ASP A 221 1.76 2.42 -7.91
C ASP A 221 1.80 2.54 -9.43
N ILE A 222 1.37 1.50 -10.13
CA ILE A 222 1.47 1.38 -11.58
C ILE A 222 0.15 0.86 -12.12
N SER A 223 -0.42 1.55 -13.11
CA SER A 223 -1.72 1.17 -13.71
C SER A 223 -1.61 0.52 -15.09
N SER A 224 -0.45 0.61 -15.74
CA SER A 224 -0.16 0.04 -17.06
C SER A 224 1.32 0.14 -17.37
N TYR A 225 1.80 -0.60 -18.38
CA TYR A 225 3.16 -0.45 -18.90
C TYR A 225 3.42 0.94 -19.48
N ARG A 226 2.42 1.58 -20.10
CA ARG A 226 2.51 2.98 -20.53
C ARG A 226 2.78 3.92 -19.36
N TYR A 227 2.07 3.73 -18.24
CA TYR A 227 2.29 4.56 -17.06
C TYR A 227 3.65 4.27 -16.43
N LEU A 228 4.04 2.99 -16.34
CA LEU A 228 5.36 2.56 -15.86
C LEU A 228 6.49 3.26 -16.64
N ALA A 229 6.47 3.20 -17.97
CA ALA A 229 7.49 3.84 -18.81
C ALA A 229 7.49 5.38 -18.71
N ALA A 230 6.37 5.99 -18.32
CA ALA A 230 6.30 7.43 -18.08
C ALA A 230 6.96 7.84 -16.76
N ILE A 231 7.00 6.96 -15.76
CA ILE A 231 7.56 7.25 -14.43
C ILE A 231 8.92 6.60 -14.18
N VAL A 232 9.28 5.55 -14.90
CA VAL A 232 10.57 4.84 -14.80
C VAL A 232 11.33 4.97 -16.13
N PRO A 233 12.30 5.89 -16.25
CA PRO A 233 12.92 6.25 -17.53
C PRO A 233 13.80 5.15 -18.16
N ALA A 234 14.12 4.10 -17.38
CA ALA A 234 14.78 2.89 -17.88
C ALA A 234 13.88 2.03 -18.78
N PHE A 235 12.57 2.31 -18.83
CA PHE A 235 11.63 1.61 -19.71
C PHE A 235 11.08 2.54 -20.79
N LYS A 236 10.91 1.98 -21.99
CA LYS A 236 10.31 2.63 -23.17
C LYS A 236 9.07 1.84 -23.57
N TYR A 237 7.96 2.55 -23.78
CA TYR A 237 6.70 1.96 -24.22
C TYR A 237 6.38 2.39 -25.64
N ASP A 238 6.24 1.42 -26.55
CA ASP A 238 5.77 1.66 -27.91
C ASP A 238 4.24 1.59 -27.98
N LYS A 239 3.61 2.74 -28.24
CA LYS A 239 2.16 2.85 -28.34
C LYS A 239 1.54 2.05 -29.49
N ARG A 240 2.27 1.81 -30.58
CA ARG A 240 1.73 1.11 -31.76
C ARG A 240 1.61 -0.38 -31.52
N THR A 241 2.62 -0.96 -30.88
CA THR A 241 2.70 -2.40 -30.61
C THR A 241 2.25 -2.77 -29.20
N GLY A 242 2.10 -1.80 -28.30
CA GLY A 242 1.84 -2.05 -26.88
C GLY A 242 3.05 -2.64 -26.14
N ARG A 243 4.23 -2.60 -26.75
CA ARG A 243 5.42 -3.29 -26.25
C ARG A 243 6.20 -2.45 -25.26
N LEU A 244 6.62 -3.09 -24.17
CA LEU A 244 7.61 -2.55 -23.23
C LEU A 244 9.01 -2.98 -23.66
N SER A 245 9.98 -2.07 -23.55
CA SER A 245 11.38 -2.30 -23.89
C SER A 245 12.28 -1.54 -22.92
N LEU A 246 13.56 -1.89 -22.87
CA LEU A 246 14.55 -1.16 -22.08
C LEU A 246 15.07 0.06 -22.82
N ASN A 247 15.31 1.13 -22.07
CA ASN A 247 16.07 2.27 -22.52
C ASN A 247 17.56 2.08 -22.22
N GLY A 248 18.34 1.67 -23.21
CA GLY A 248 19.77 1.36 -23.03
C GLY A 248 20.64 2.53 -22.54
N GLU A 249 20.17 3.77 -22.66
CA GLU A 249 20.90 4.98 -22.22
C GLU A 249 20.74 5.26 -20.72
N VAL A 250 19.75 4.64 -20.05
CA VAL A 250 19.40 4.96 -18.67
C VAL A 250 19.70 3.77 -17.78
N ARG A 251 20.68 3.95 -16.89
CA ARG A 251 21.07 2.95 -15.89
C ARG A 251 20.63 3.41 -14.50
N LEU A 252 19.72 2.65 -13.87
CA LEU A 252 19.21 2.94 -12.53
C LEU A 252 19.64 1.82 -11.59
N LEU A 253 20.50 2.11 -10.62
CA LEU A 253 20.98 1.11 -9.65
C LEU A 253 19.83 0.43 -8.91
N ALA A 254 18.74 1.16 -8.64
CA ALA A 254 17.53 0.61 -8.01
C ALA A 254 16.88 -0.54 -8.80
N LEU A 255 17.13 -0.67 -10.11
CA LEU A 255 16.67 -1.79 -10.93
C LEU A 255 17.60 -3.01 -10.92
N HIS A 256 18.79 -2.87 -10.31
CA HIS A 256 19.79 -3.93 -10.27
C HIS A 256 20.05 -4.46 -8.87
N LEU A 257 20.01 -3.60 -7.85
CA LEU A 257 20.38 -3.93 -6.49
C LEU A 257 19.15 -4.38 -5.68
N PRO A 258 19.06 -5.65 -5.24
CA PRO A 258 17.92 -6.16 -4.48
C PRO A 258 17.62 -5.38 -3.20
N ILE A 259 18.64 -4.87 -2.52
CA ILE A 259 18.48 -4.09 -1.27
C ILE A 259 17.67 -2.80 -1.49
N LEU A 260 17.66 -2.25 -2.71
CA LEU A 260 16.89 -1.06 -3.05
C LEU A 260 15.41 -1.37 -3.34
N ALA A 261 15.07 -2.63 -3.61
CA ALA A 261 13.69 -3.09 -3.69
C ALA A 261 13.07 -3.35 -2.31
N ALA A 262 13.89 -3.74 -1.34
CA ALA A 262 13.50 -4.00 0.05
C ALA A 262 14.38 -3.20 1.03
N THR A 263 14.21 -1.88 1.03
CA THR A 263 14.85 -0.94 1.96
C THR A 263 14.50 -1.20 3.42
N LEU A 264 15.15 -0.51 4.37
CA LEU A 264 15.13 -0.81 5.80
C LEU A 264 13.73 -1.12 6.32
N HIS A 265 12.76 -0.23 6.09
CA HIS A 265 11.42 -0.36 6.67
C HIS A 265 10.43 -1.17 5.83
N SER A 266 10.88 -1.76 4.72
CA SER A 266 10.05 -2.49 3.76
C SER A 266 9.19 -3.59 4.39
N ASN A 267 9.69 -4.27 5.42
CA ASN A 267 8.98 -5.32 6.17
C ASN A 267 8.63 -4.89 7.61
N ASN A 268 8.81 -3.62 7.96
CA ASN A 268 8.56 -3.13 9.31
C ASN A 268 7.03 -3.14 9.58
N PRO A 269 6.54 -3.88 10.60
CA PRO A 269 5.11 -3.98 10.89
C PRO A 269 4.45 -2.69 11.38
N LYS A 270 5.27 -1.72 11.80
CA LYS A 270 4.81 -0.39 12.22
C LYS A 270 4.84 0.62 11.05
N TRP A 271 5.24 0.18 9.85
CA TRP A 271 5.34 1.06 8.69
C TRP A 271 3.97 1.55 8.23
N SER A 272 3.88 2.86 8.07
CA SER A 272 2.75 3.58 7.47
C SER A 272 3.33 4.62 6.52
N ASP A 273 2.88 4.63 5.27
CA ASP A 273 3.46 5.49 4.25
C ASP A 273 2.48 6.57 3.80
N GLN A 274 2.54 7.73 4.45
CA GLN A 274 1.63 8.84 4.15
C GLN A 274 1.89 9.47 2.77
N SER A 275 3.04 9.21 2.14
CA SER A 275 3.31 9.70 0.79
C SER A 275 2.54 8.93 -0.27
N ARG A 276 2.18 7.67 0.03
CA ARG A 276 1.41 6.80 -0.85
C ARG A 276 -0.06 6.90 -0.50
N VAL A 277 -0.81 7.62 -1.33
CA VAL A 277 -2.27 7.69 -1.21
C VAL A 277 -2.90 6.81 -2.28
N VAL A 278 -3.76 5.87 -1.85
CA VAL A 278 -4.47 4.93 -2.73
C VAL A 278 -5.96 5.22 -2.68
N THR A 279 -6.61 5.36 -3.84
CA THR A 279 -8.07 5.53 -3.92
C THR A 279 -8.68 4.26 -4.51
N SER A 280 -9.70 3.72 -3.84
CA SER A 280 -10.39 2.50 -4.23
C SER A 280 -11.88 2.56 -3.91
N SER A 281 -12.65 1.63 -4.49
CA SER A 281 -14.03 1.38 -4.07
C SER A 281 -14.05 0.32 -2.96
N ALA A 282 -14.88 0.51 -1.94
CA ALA A 282 -14.98 -0.40 -0.81
C ALA A 282 -16.43 -0.61 -0.36
N ILE A 283 -16.75 -1.82 0.12
CA ILE A 283 -18.03 -2.14 0.75
C ILE A 283 -17.83 -2.27 2.24
N GLN A 284 -18.65 -1.57 3.01
CA GLN A 284 -18.67 -1.69 4.46
C GLN A 284 -19.47 -2.93 4.89
N TYR A 285 -18.85 -3.81 5.67
CA TYR A 285 -19.48 -5.07 6.12
C TYR A 285 -19.68 -5.16 7.64
N GLY A 286 -19.18 -4.20 8.42
CA GLY A 286 -19.42 -4.19 9.85
C GLY A 286 -18.75 -3.05 10.60
N TYR A 287 -18.80 -3.15 11.92
CA TYR A 287 -18.23 -2.18 12.84
C TYR A 287 -17.21 -2.84 13.79
N GLY A 288 -16.22 -2.06 14.19
CA GLY A 288 -15.21 -2.40 15.18
C GLY A 288 -15.04 -1.26 16.18
N TYR A 289 -14.53 -1.62 17.36
CA TYR A 289 -14.18 -0.65 18.39
C TYR A 289 -12.75 -0.10 18.16
N PRO A 290 -12.50 1.21 18.41
CA PRO A 290 -13.46 2.27 18.70
C PRO A 290 -13.95 2.96 17.40
N ASN A 291 -15.26 2.91 17.13
CA ASN A 291 -15.92 3.65 16.05
C ASN A 291 -15.29 3.49 14.65
N VAL A 292 -14.92 2.25 14.30
CA VAL A 292 -14.33 1.90 12.99
C VAL A 292 -15.36 1.16 12.13
N GLY A 293 -15.63 1.66 10.93
CA GLY A 293 -16.27 0.87 9.88
C GLY A 293 -15.25 -0.09 9.26
N ARG A 294 -15.54 -1.39 9.31
CA ARG A 294 -14.73 -2.40 8.62
C ARG A 294 -15.21 -2.51 7.19
N CYS A 295 -14.29 -2.30 6.25
CA CYS A 295 -14.58 -2.35 4.83
C CYS A 295 -13.68 -3.35 4.11
N LEU A 296 -14.18 -3.84 2.98
CA LEU A 296 -13.41 -4.65 2.04
C LEU A 296 -13.35 -3.89 0.72
N SER A 297 -12.16 -3.79 0.12
CA SER A 297 -12.06 -3.23 -1.22
C SER A 297 -12.71 -4.15 -2.24
N VAL A 298 -13.34 -3.55 -3.24
CA VAL A 298 -13.95 -4.23 -4.40
C VAL A 298 -13.44 -3.69 -5.73
N ASP A 299 -12.41 -2.84 -5.70
CA ASP A 299 -11.69 -2.42 -6.91
C ASP A 299 -10.77 -3.55 -7.35
N PRO A 300 -10.73 -3.97 -8.64
CA PRO A 300 -9.87 -5.07 -9.10
C PRO A 300 -8.38 -4.94 -8.67
N ARG A 301 -7.91 -3.70 -8.49
CA ARG A 301 -6.54 -3.37 -8.09
C ARG A 301 -6.26 -3.60 -6.61
N THR A 302 -7.28 -3.62 -5.77
CA THR A 302 -7.15 -3.78 -4.31
C THR A 302 -8.15 -4.80 -3.74
N ASP A 303 -8.82 -5.58 -4.60
CA ASP A 303 -9.88 -6.51 -4.24
C ASP A 303 -9.45 -7.45 -3.11
N GLY A 304 -10.35 -7.62 -2.13
CA GLY A 304 -10.10 -8.44 -0.95
C GLY A 304 -9.20 -7.81 0.12
N VAL A 305 -8.60 -6.64 -0.13
CA VAL A 305 -7.78 -5.94 0.87
C VAL A 305 -8.66 -5.40 1.98
N ARG A 306 -8.25 -5.67 3.24
CA ARG A 306 -8.96 -5.21 4.45
C ARG A 306 -8.67 -3.75 4.75
N MET A 307 -9.73 -3.04 5.10
CA MET A 307 -9.71 -1.60 5.30
C MET A 307 -10.40 -1.22 6.60
N SER A 308 -9.86 -0.20 7.24
CA SER A 308 -10.49 0.47 8.37
C SER A 308 -10.86 1.89 8.00
N VAL A 309 -12.11 2.26 8.26
CA VAL A 309 -12.63 3.62 8.07
C VAL A 309 -13.05 4.15 9.42
N TYR A 310 -12.29 5.09 9.98
CA TYR A 310 -12.66 5.75 11.23
C TYR A 310 -13.80 6.72 10.98
N ARG A 311 -14.77 6.78 11.90
CA ARG A 311 -15.98 7.63 11.78
C ARG A 311 -15.69 9.11 11.43
N PRO A 312 -14.66 9.78 11.98
CA PRO A 312 -14.32 11.15 11.59
C PRO A 312 -14.01 11.31 10.09
N ASN A 313 -13.56 10.24 9.44
CA ASN A 313 -13.16 10.23 8.03
C ASN A 313 -14.32 9.86 7.09
N MET A 314 -15.51 9.58 7.64
CA MET A 314 -16.73 9.32 6.87
C MET A 314 -17.44 10.66 6.59
N GLU A 315 -17.24 11.22 5.40
CA GLU A 315 -17.93 12.43 4.98
C GLU A 315 -19.38 12.09 4.57
N ASN A 316 -20.36 12.64 5.26
CA ASN A 316 -21.79 12.55 4.90
C ASN A 316 -22.38 11.12 4.83
N VAL A 317 -21.68 10.11 5.39
CA VAL A 317 -22.19 8.74 5.51
C VAL A 317 -23.02 8.64 6.79
N LYS A 318 -24.33 8.33 6.66
CA LYS A 318 -25.17 8.07 7.84
C LYS A 318 -24.67 6.83 8.59
N ALA A 319 -24.86 6.80 9.90
CA ALA A 319 -24.37 5.76 10.81
C ALA A 319 -24.87 4.32 10.49
N ASP A 320 -25.79 4.17 9.54
CA ASP A 320 -26.43 2.90 9.21
C ASP A 320 -25.94 2.32 7.87
N ALA A 321 -24.77 2.76 7.38
CA ALA A 321 -24.30 2.48 6.03
C ALA A 321 -23.76 1.05 5.76
N HIS A 322 -24.34 0.02 6.36
CA HIS A 322 -24.03 -1.36 6.00
C HIS A 322 -24.35 -1.64 4.53
N GLY A 323 -23.38 -2.18 3.79
CA GLY A 323 -23.56 -2.55 2.39
C GLY A 323 -23.53 -1.40 1.39
N HIS A 324 -23.18 -0.18 1.80
CA HIS A 324 -22.95 0.90 0.84
C HIS A 324 -21.60 0.76 0.15
N LEU A 325 -21.59 1.12 -1.13
CA LEU A 325 -20.36 1.29 -1.88
C LEU A 325 -19.76 2.67 -1.61
N LEU A 326 -18.56 2.69 -1.05
CA LEU A 326 -17.80 3.88 -0.68
C LEU A 326 -16.64 4.09 -1.67
N ASN A 327 -16.41 5.35 -2.07
CA ASN A 327 -15.16 5.78 -2.66
C ASN A 327 -14.23 6.19 -1.52
N VAL A 328 -13.13 5.49 -1.36
CA VAL A 328 -12.28 5.62 -0.18
C VAL A 328 -10.84 5.90 -0.59
N THR A 329 -10.26 6.89 0.06
CA THR A 329 -8.86 7.28 -0.07
C THR A 329 -8.11 6.86 1.18
N HIS A 330 -6.98 6.17 0.99
CA HIS A 330 -6.28 5.43 2.03
C HIS A 330 -4.79 5.74 2.09
N ILE A 331 -4.22 5.48 3.26
CA ILE A 331 -2.78 5.31 3.50
C ILE A 331 -2.49 3.81 3.67
N PRO A 332 -1.45 3.27 3.04
CA PRO A 332 -1.05 1.88 3.17
C PRO A 332 -0.25 1.62 4.45
N PHE A 333 -0.56 0.46 5.02
CA PHE A 333 0.03 -0.15 6.21
C PHE A 333 0.47 -1.58 5.85
N PRO A 334 1.45 -1.73 4.94
CA PRO A 334 1.64 -2.93 4.14
C PRO A 334 1.88 -4.19 4.96
N ASN A 335 2.48 -4.05 6.15
CA ASN A 335 2.97 -5.17 6.95
C ASN A 335 2.18 -5.41 8.24
N THR A 336 1.13 -4.62 8.53
CA THR A 336 0.41 -4.83 9.80
C THR A 336 -0.42 -6.11 9.74
N ASN A 337 -0.71 -6.69 10.91
CA ASN A 337 -1.58 -7.88 11.02
C ASN A 337 -3.07 -7.52 11.11
N ALA A 338 -3.41 -6.23 11.16
CA ALA A 338 -4.76 -5.76 11.44
C ALA A 338 -5.46 -5.22 10.18
N GLN A 339 -4.82 -4.27 9.50
CA GLN A 339 -5.37 -3.56 8.33
C GLN A 339 -4.23 -3.13 7.40
N GLN A 340 -4.39 -3.32 6.10
CA GLN A 340 -3.36 -2.93 5.14
C GLN A 340 -3.64 -1.56 4.53
N LEU A 341 -4.85 -1.05 4.68
CA LEU A 341 -5.26 0.28 4.23
C LEU A 341 -6.09 0.96 5.33
N GLU A 342 -5.69 2.16 5.71
CA GLU A 342 -6.45 3.03 6.61
C GLU A 342 -7.05 4.18 5.82
N ALA A 343 -8.36 4.35 5.88
CA ALA A 343 -9.03 5.43 5.19
C ALA A 343 -8.79 6.77 5.88
N ILE A 344 -8.28 7.73 5.12
CA ILE A 344 -8.22 9.14 5.52
C ILE A 344 -9.45 9.93 5.04
N ARG A 345 -10.15 9.41 4.02
CA ARG A 345 -11.38 9.98 3.50
C ARG A 345 -12.25 8.90 2.89
N ALA A 346 -13.52 8.86 3.28
CA ALA A 346 -14.52 7.98 2.71
C ALA A 346 -15.75 8.79 2.33
N GLU A 347 -16.17 8.68 1.07
CA GLU A 347 -17.38 9.29 0.55
C GLU A 347 -18.29 8.18 0.01
N PRO A 348 -19.62 8.31 0.10
CA PRO A 348 -20.52 7.45 -0.67
C PRO A 348 -20.16 7.54 -2.15
N THR A 349 -20.08 6.40 -2.84
CA THR A 349 -19.99 6.46 -4.30
C THR A 349 -21.27 7.09 -4.85
N ARG A 350 -21.14 7.90 -5.90
CA ARG A 350 -22.31 8.42 -6.65
C ARG A 350 -23.09 7.32 -7.39
N LEU A 351 -22.59 6.08 -7.37
CA LEU A 351 -23.01 4.97 -8.22
C LEU A 351 -23.36 3.74 -7.38
N ASP A 352 -24.10 3.89 -6.30
CA ASP A 352 -24.58 2.72 -5.54
C ASP A 352 -25.84 2.11 -6.17
N TYR A 353 -25.76 1.74 -7.46
CA TYR A 353 -26.90 1.20 -8.21
C TYR A 353 -27.38 -0.14 -7.67
N ALA A 354 -26.47 -0.99 -7.20
CA ALA A 354 -26.81 -2.31 -6.68
C ALA A 354 -27.50 -2.25 -5.32
N HIS A 355 -27.03 -1.40 -4.39
CA HIS A 355 -27.73 -1.17 -3.13
C HIS A 355 -29.10 -0.53 -3.38
N ASN A 356 -29.18 0.45 -4.30
CA ASN A 356 -30.45 1.10 -4.66
C ASN A 356 -31.49 0.13 -5.29
N PHE A 357 -31.05 -0.93 -5.97
CA PHE A 357 -31.94 -1.97 -6.50
C PHE A 357 -32.40 -2.96 -5.42
N VAL A 358 -31.53 -3.28 -4.44
CA VAL A 358 -31.77 -4.33 -3.45
C VAL A 358 -32.54 -3.82 -2.23
N THR A 359 -32.38 -2.54 -1.82
CA THR A 359 -32.98 -2.01 -0.59
C THR A 359 -34.32 -1.29 -0.80
N GLY A 360 -34.74 -1.04 -2.04
CA GLY A 360 -36.04 -0.43 -2.35
C GLY A 360 -36.19 1.04 -1.95
N THR A 361 -35.14 1.70 -1.44
CA THR A 361 -35.13 3.15 -1.22
C THR A 361 -34.75 3.85 -2.53
N GLY A 362 -35.77 4.37 -3.23
CA GLY A 362 -35.67 4.84 -4.62
C GLY A 362 -34.55 5.84 -4.96
N PRO A 363 -34.35 6.11 -6.25
CA PRO A 363 -33.07 6.55 -6.77
C PRO A 363 -32.90 8.05 -6.67
N VAL A 364 -31.82 8.52 -6.05
CA VAL A 364 -31.51 9.94 -5.98
C VAL A 364 -30.06 10.19 -6.43
N MET A 365 -29.88 10.84 -7.57
CA MET A 365 -28.59 11.42 -7.98
C MET A 365 -28.40 12.79 -7.36
N VAL A 366 -27.17 13.14 -6.97
CA VAL A 366 -26.82 14.52 -6.60
C VAL A 366 -26.25 15.19 -7.86
N GLY A 367 -26.96 16.21 -8.36
CA GLY A 367 -26.54 16.98 -9.52
C GLY A 367 -25.28 17.82 -9.25
N PRO A 368 -24.68 18.43 -10.30
CA PRO A 368 -23.54 19.35 -10.17
C PRO A 368 -23.83 20.56 -9.26
N ASP A 369 -25.12 20.87 -9.09
CA ASP A 369 -25.69 21.90 -8.22
C ASP A 369 -25.86 21.45 -6.76
N GLY A 370 -25.43 20.23 -6.41
CA GLY A 370 -25.60 19.65 -5.08
C GLY A 370 -27.03 19.19 -4.78
N LYS A 371 -27.97 19.27 -5.74
CA LYS A 371 -29.38 18.91 -5.52
C LYS A 371 -29.65 17.45 -5.82
N LYS A 372 -30.45 16.84 -4.96
CA LYS A 372 -31.00 15.48 -5.08
C LYS A 372 -32.04 15.43 -6.21
N ARG A 373 -31.88 14.53 -7.18
CA ARG A 373 -32.76 14.33 -8.35
C ARG A 373 -33.14 12.86 -8.47
N GLN A 374 -34.42 12.59 -8.70
CA GLN A 374 -34.91 11.22 -8.88
C GLN A 374 -34.36 10.64 -10.19
N VAL A 375 -33.80 9.43 -10.17
CA VAL A 375 -33.24 8.80 -11.39
C VAL A 375 -34.30 7.92 -12.05
N ASP A 376 -34.72 8.28 -13.24
CA ASP A 376 -35.41 7.35 -14.14
C ASP A 376 -34.41 6.72 -15.13
N PHE A 377 -34.83 5.67 -15.83
CA PHE A 377 -34.01 5.00 -16.85
C PHE A 377 -33.57 5.95 -17.97
N GLY A 378 -34.35 7.00 -18.27
CA GLY A 378 -34.01 8.01 -19.28
C GLY A 378 -32.81 8.86 -18.86
N THR A 379 -32.82 9.34 -17.61
CA THR A 379 -31.75 10.15 -17.01
C THR A 379 -30.46 9.33 -16.88
N LEU A 380 -30.57 8.04 -16.53
CA LEU A 380 -29.43 7.12 -16.51
C LEU A 380 -28.83 6.92 -17.91
N THR A 381 -29.68 6.64 -18.90
CA THR A 381 -29.24 6.44 -20.28
C THR A 381 -28.55 7.69 -20.81
N HIS A 382 -29.10 8.87 -20.50
CA HIS A 382 -28.49 10.15 -20.83
C HIS A 382 -27.14 10.33 -20.14
N TYR A 383 -27.03 10.04 -18.83
CA TYR A 383 -25.77 10.16 -18.10
C TYR A 383 -24.69 9.22 -18.64
N LEU A 384 -25.03 7.95 -18.91
CA LEU A 384 -24.10 6.98 -19.50
C LEU A 384 -23.68 7.39 -20.91
N LYS A 385 -24.60 7.93 -21.70
CA LYS A 385 -24.31 8.51 -23.02
C LYS A 385 -23.37 9.71 -22.90
N ASP A 386 -23.64 10.63 -21.97
CA ASP A 386 -22.77 11.76 -21.63
C ASP A 386 -21.37 11.32 -21.21
N CYS A 387 -21.27 10.31 -20.34
CA CYS A 387 -20.00 9.75 -19.91
C CYS A 387 -19.24 9.12 -21.08
N LYS A 388 -19.94 8.39 -21.97
CA LYS A 388 -19.41 7.80 -23.19
C LYS A 388 -18.92 8.86 -24.17
N GLU A 389 -19.67 9.95 -24.34
CA GLU A 389 -19.31 11.08 -25.20
C GLU A 389 -18.12 11.86 -24.62
N LYS A 390 -18.09 12.11 -23.31
CA LYS A 390 -16.96 12.77 -22.62
C LYS A 390 -15.69 11.91 -22.56
N THR A 391 -15.81 10.59 -22.59
CA THR A 391 -14.65 9.68 -22.75
C THR A 391 -14.23 9.53 -24.21
N ALA A 392 -15.15 9.66 -25.17
CA ALA A 392 -14.84 9.69 -26.59
C ALA A 392 -14.10 10.97 -26.99
N TYR A 393 -14.45 12.13 -26.41
CA TYR A 393 -13.76 13.41 -26.67
C TYR A 393 -12.33 13.50 -26.11
N ARG A 394 -11.87 12.49 -25.34
CA ARG A 394 -10.47 12.36 -24.90
C ARG A 394 -9.63 11.47 -25.81
N LYS A 395 -10.20 10.96 -26.91
CA LYS A 395 -9.52 10.11 -27.90
C LYS A 395 -9.09 10.86 -29.18
N GLU A 396 -9.36 12.16 -29.29
CA GLU A 396 -8.68 13.08 -30.20
C GLU A 396 -7.67 13.91 -29.40
#